data_AF-A0AAJ0CLI0-F1
#
_entry.id   AF-A0AAJ0CLI0-F1
#
_cell.length_a   1.000
_cell.length_b   1.000
_cell.length_c   1.000
_cell.angle_alpha   90.00
_cell.angle_beta   90.00
_cell.angle_gamma   90.00
#
_symmetry.space_group_name_H-M   'P 1'
#
loop_
_entity.id
_entity.type
_entity.pdbx_description
1 polymer ?
#
loop_
_entity_poly.entity_id
_entity_poly.type
_entity_poly.pdbx_seq_one_letter_code
_entity_poly.pdbx_strand_id
1 'polypeptide(L)'
;MPQPLKSGQDNEPFSDASSSYWPEGWNWARYSDPEVDFADLSEEEMDKMRNGLREVLGDDGMRRLTVYLRQNRRDWEDQKLIEQGVPPPEYNAPDFLRQWQKRYSDRPWGFVAFRAALYGDGDGDGDEKKWLEFKDRVQRCLDVSFDNVVRQHRGHEYEQVAKARKSFKLHWIEDKELNGATADSLRERYAEMKSKGDTPPGMDYNMFLCASPEAVRSVLSPDESALPTTRSFFWRDDAPFLLSVMEEAEVNPHGYEEEEHDPTDPHDERNWHKSVFKVPVEIIPDHLWDLVDRDFIQPARLTRGVKGSTELGGTMPEIDTVDDLSELWWGMGPSPQALDRRRALRGW
;
A
#
# COMPACT_ATOMS: atom_id res chain seq x y z
N MET A 1 -20.37 25.70 15.99
CA MET A 1 -20.43 24.35 16.57
C MET A 1 -20.38 23.37 15.42
N PRO A 2 -19.35 22.51 15.32
CA PRO A 2 -19.34 21.47 14.31
C PRO A 2 -20.39 20.43 14.69
N GLN A 3 -21.26 20.09 13.74
CA GLN A 3 -22.22 19.00 13.91
C GLN A 3 -21.47 17.67 13.99
N PRO A 4 -21.94 16.70 14.78
CA PRO A 4 -21.40 15.35 14.75
C PRO A 4 -21.61 14.80 13.33
N LEU A 5 -20.53 14.30 12.73
CA LEU A 5 -20.57 13.49 11.52
C LEU A 5 -21.54 12.34 11.81
N LYS A 6 -22.73 12.37 11.21
CA LYS A 6 -23.54 11.17 11.05
C LYS A 6 -22.70 10.21 10.23
N SER A 7 -22.04 9.24 10.88
CA SER A 7 -21.53 8.07 10.20
C SER A 7 -22.71 7.45 9.45
N GLY A 8 -22.60 7.38 8.13
CA GLY A 8 -23.55 6.64 7.33
C GLY A 8 -23.54 5.19 7.82
N GLN A 9 -24.70 4.68 8.25
CA GLN A 9 -24.90 3.27 8.56
C GLN A 9 -24.68 2.36 7.33
N ASP A 10 -24.50 2.93 6.13
CA ASP A 10 -24.42 2.20 4.86
C ASP A 10 -23.01 1.70 4.47
N ASN A 11 -21.98 1.86 5.31
CA ASN A 11 -20.60 1.44 4.98
C ASN A 11 -19.86 0.73 6.12
N GLU A 12 -20.58 0.04 7.01
CA GLU A 12 -19.90 -0.87 7.94
C GLU A 12 -19.56 -2.21 7.25
N PRO A 13 -18.31 -2.69 7.35
CA PRO A 13 -17.86 -3.89 6.64
C PRO A 13 -18.42 -5.20 7.21
N PHE A 14 -19.12 -5.15 8.35
CA PHE A 14 -19.72 -6.28 9.04
C PHE A 14 -21.14 -5.92 9.48
N SER A 15 -21.97 -6.93 9.72
CA SER A 15 -23.38 -6.77 10.10
C SER A 15 -23.87 -7.98 10.90
N ASP A 16 -25.15 -8.00 11.24
CA ASP A 16 -25.79 -9.16 11.88
C ASP A 16 -25.62 -10.45 11.05
N ALA A 17 -25.49 -10.32 9.73
CA ALA A 17 -25.25 -11.45 8.82
C ALA A 17 -23.81 -11.98 8.89
N SER A 18 -22.89 -11.33 9.61
CA SER A 18 -21.49 -11.76 9.75
C SER A 18 -21.30 -12.91 10.75
N SER A 19 -22.35 -13.37 11.44
CA SER A 19 -22.31 -14.54 12.32
C SER A 19 -23.49 -15.45 12.03
N SER A 20 -23.30 -16.77 12.09
CA SER A 20 -24.39 -17.75 12.09
C SER A 20 -25.14 -17.80 13.43
N TYR A 21 -24.59 -17.18 14.47
CA TYR A 21 -25.13 -17.18 15.82
C TYR A 21 -24.91 -15.87 16.57
N TRP A 22 -25.98 -15.34 17.17
CA TRP A 22 -25.95 -14.27 18.16
C TRP A 22 -26.70 -14.73 19.43
N PRO A 23 -26.11 -14.58 20.63
CA PRO A 23 -26.83 -14.82 21.87
C PRO A 23 -28.08 -13.94 21.99
N GLU A 24 -29.02 -14.31 22.87
CA GLU A 24 -30.25 -13.52 23.05
C GLU A 24 -29.92 -12.08 23.49
N GLY A 25 -30.48 -11.09 22.79
CA GLY A 25 -30.20 -9.67 23.04
C GLY A 25 -28.83 -9.19 22.54
N TRP A 26 -28.11 -10.00 21.77
CA TRP A 26 -26.89 -9.63 21.06
C TRP A 26 -27.15 -9.51 19.56
N ASN A 27 -26.41 -8.61 18.94
CA ASN A 27 -26.36 -8.37 17.51
C ASN A 27 -25.03 -7.67 17.18
N TRP A 28 -24.78 -7.37 15.92
CA TRP A 28 -23.56 -6.69 15.48
C TRP A 28 -23.38 -5.33 16.16
N ALA A 29 -24.45 -4.54 16.27
CA ALA A 29 -24.38 -3.22 16.88
C ALA A 29 -23.89 -3.30 18.33
N ARG A 30 -24.39 -4.26 19.12
CA ARG A 30 -23.94 -4.49 20.50
C ARG A 30 -22.53 -5.09 20.56
N TYR A 31 -22.20 -6.00 19.65
CA TYR A 31 -20.90 -6.65 19.63
C TYR A 31 -19.75 -5.71 19.24
N SER A 32 -20.02 -4.76 18.33
CA SER A 32 -19.04 -3.79 17.84
C SER A 32 -18.92 -2.52 18.69
N ASP A 33 -19.81 -2.35 19.67
CA ASP A 33 -19.81 -1.24 20.60
C ASP A 33 -18.57 -1.29 21.52
N PRO A 34 -17.71 -0.26 21.52
CA PRO A 34 -16.50 -0.24 22.33
C PRO A 34 -16.77 -0.17 23.85
N GLU A 35 -17.97 0.24 24.29
CA GLU A 35 -18.34 0.38 25.70
C GLU A 35 -18.96 -0.89 26.30
N VAL A 36 -19.36 -1.85 25.47
CA VAL A 36 -20.02 -3.07 25.93
C VAL A 36 -19.05 -3.96 26.70
N ASP A 37 -19.48 -4.37 27.89
CA ASP A 37 -18.82 -5.39 28.70
C ASP A 37 -19.32 -6.79 28.29
N PHE A 38 -18.37 -7.68 28.00
CA PHE A 38 -18.65 -9.07 27.65
C PHE A 38 -18.81 -9.97 28.88
N ALA A 39 -18.59 -9.45 30.09
CA ALA A 39 -18.72 -10.20 31.34
C ALA A 39 -20.13 -10.78 31.60
N ASP A 40 -21.15 -10.24 30.94
CA ASP A 40 -22.53 -10.72 31.03
C ASP A 40 -22.77 -12.03 30.25
N LEU A 41 -21.86 -12.43 29.37
CA LEU A 41 -21.94 -13.70 28.64
C LEU A 41 -21.20 -14.81 29.38
N SER A 42 -21.81 -16.01 29.41
CA SER A 42 -21.07 -17.20 29.83
C SER A 42 -20.00 -17.55 28.79
N GLU A 43 -18.97 -18.27 29.24
CA GLU A 43 -17.89 -18.74 28.35
C GLU A 43 -18.43 -19.58 27.18
N GLU A 44 -19.42 -20.42 27.44
CA GLU A 44 -20.08 -21.25 26.41
C GLU A 44 -20.78 -20.39 25.34
N GLU A 45 -21.48 -19.32 25.74
CA GLU A 45 -22.19 -18.43 24.82
C GLU A 45 -21.22 -17.57 24.01
N MET A 46 -20.11 -17.14 24.62
CA MET A 46 -19.02 -16.48 23.90
C MET A 46 -18.38 -17.39 22.86
N ASP A 47 -18.16 -18.67 23.18
CA ASP A 47 -17.56 -19.62 22.25
C ASP A 47 -18.50 -19.94 21.08
N LYS A 48 -19.81 -20.09 21.33
CA LYS A 48 -20.80 -20.22 20.24
C LYS A 48 -20.79 -19.00 19.33
N MET A 49 -20.75 -17.78 19.88
CA MET A 49 -20.70 -16.55 19.10
C MET A 49 -19.41 -16.45 18.27
N ARG A 50 -18.24 -16.78 18.85
CA ARG A 50 -16.95 -16.81 18.12
C ARG A 50 -16.95 -17.84 17.01
N ASN A 51 -17.53 -19.02 17.25
CA ASN A 51 -17.65 -20.06 16.25
C ASN A 51 -18.61 -19.64 15.13
N GLY A 52 -19.72 -18.98 15.45
CA GLY A 52 -20.65 -18.48 14.45
C GLY A 52 -20.05 -17.40 13.54
N LEU A 53 -19.23 -16.51 14.12
CA LEU A 53 -18.45 -15.54 13.34
C LEU A 53 -17.42 -16.25 12.45
N ARG A 54 -16.68 -17.23 12.98
CA ARG A 54 -15.68 -17.98 12.21
C ARG A 54 -16.31 -18.80 11.09
N GLU A 55 -17.48 -19.39 11.30
CA GLU A 55 -18.21 -20.17 10.30
C GLU A 55 -18.57 -19.33 9.08
N VAL A 56 -19.05 -18.10 9.29
CA VAL A 56 -19.48 -17.21 8.20
C VAL A 56 -18.32 -16.45 7.58
N LEU A 57 -17.40 -15.93 8.39
CA LEU A 57 -16.31 -15.05 7.92
C LEU A 57 -15.07 -15.82 7.48
N GLY A 58 -14.91 -17.08 7.91
CA GLY A 58 -13.65 -17.80 7.82
C GLY A 58 -12.53 -17.13 8.63
N ASP A 59 -11.32 -17.70 8.56
CA ASP A 59 -10.18 -17.18 9.32
C ASP A 59 -9.74 -15.80 8.85
N ASP A 60 -9.81 -15.53 7.54
CA ASP A 60 -9.43 -14.22 7.00
C ASP A 60 -10.38 -13.11 7.42
N GLY A 61 -11.69 -13.35 7.31
CA GLY A 61 -12.69 -12.40 7.77
C GLY A 61 -12.63 -12.18 9.29
N MET A 62 -12.29 -13.20 10.08
CA MET A 62 -12.03 -13.05 11.53
C MET A 62 -10.83 -12.15 11.83
N ARG A 63 -9.75 -12.23 11.04
CA ARG A 63 -8.60 -11.32 11.18
C ARG A 63 -9.00 -9.88 10.87
N ARG A 64 -9.74 -9.68 9.77
CA ARG A 64 -10.27 -8.35 9.39
C ARG A 64 -11.20 -7.79 10.46
N LEU A 65 -12.08 -8.61 11.02
CA LEU A 65 -12.97 -8.24 12.11
C LEU A 65 -12.18 -7.77 13.33
N THR A 66 -11.17 -8.53 13.75
CA THR A 66 -10.34 -8.18 14.91
C THR A 66 -9.63 -6.83 14.74
N VAL A 67 -9.09 -6.58 13.53
CA VAL A 67 -8.45 -5.31 13.22
C VAL A 67 -9.47 -4.17 13.19
N TYR A 68 -10.66 -4.38 12.61
CA TYR A 68 -11.74 -3.40 12.61
C TYR A 68 -12.18 -3.01 14.03
N LEU A 69 -12.46 -3.97 14.90
CA LEU A 69 -12.86 -3.70 16.28
C LEU A 69 -11.79 -2.95 17.06
N ARG A 70 -10.50 -3.29 16.86
CA ARG A 70 -9.38 -2.59 17.48
C ARG A 70 -9.29 -1.14 17.00
N GLN A 71 -9.50 -0.89 15.70
CA GLN A 71 -9.53 0.47 15.16
C GLN A 71 -10.72 1.24 15.74
N ASN A 72 -11.92 0.65 15.74
CA ASN A 72 -13.14 1.30 16.26
C ASN A 72 -12.98 1.69 17.74
N ARG A 73 -12.41 0.79 18.55
CA ARG A 73 -12.13 1.07 19.97
C ARG A 73 -11.13 2.21 20.14
N ARG A 74 -10.04 2.23 19.36
CA ARG A 74 -9.05 3.33 19.41
C ARG A 74 -9.67 4.66 19.02
N ASP A 75 -10.44 4.69 17.95
CA ASP A 75 -11.12 5.92 17.48
C ASP A 75 -12.08 6.46 18.55
N TRP A 76 -12.84 5.56 19.21
CA TRP A 76 -13.70 5.93 20.33
C TRP A 76 -12.92 6.45 21.54
N GLU A 77 -11.83 5.78 21.93
CA GLU A 77 -10.95 6.23 23.03
C GLU A 77 -10.35 7.61 22.73
N ASP A 78 -9.85 7.82 21.51
CA ASP A 78 -9.28 9.09 21.08
C ASP A 78 -10.33 10.21 21.05
N GLN A 79 -11.55 9.92 20.56
CA GLN A 79 -12.66 10.88 20.57
C GLN A 79 -13.01 11.31 21.99
N LYS A 80 -13.07 10.37 22.93
CA LYS A 80 -13.30 10.65 24.35
C LYS A 80 -12.20 11.53 24.95
N LEU A 81 -10.95 11.29 24.59
CA LEU A 81 -9.81 12.10 25.04
C LEU A 81 -9.85 13.52 24.44
N ILE A 82 -10.25 13.67 23.18
CA ILE A 82 -10.48 14.98 22.54
C ILE A 82 -11.57 15.75 23.28
N GLU A 83 -12.71 15.11 23.58
CA GLU A 83 -13.83 15.74 24.29
C GLU A 83 -13.47 16.16 25.72
N GLN A 84 -12.57 15.42 26.36
CA GLN A 84 -12.00 15.78 27.66
C GLN A 84 -10.92 16.88 27.59
N GLY A 85 -10.57 17.34 26.39
CA GLY A 85 -9.54 18.36 26.17
C GLY A 85 -8.12 17.86 26.45
N VAL A 86 -7.90 16.53 26.42
CA VAL A 86 -6.57 15.94 26.60
C VAL A 86 -5.73 16.26 25.38
N PRO A 87 -4.52 16.85 25.54
CA PRO A 87 -3.68 17.19 24.41
C PRO A 87 -3.31 15.94 23.59
N PRO A 88 -3.02 16.08 22.28
CA PRO A 88 -2.50 15.00 21.46
C PRO A 88 -1.28 14.32 22.11
N PRO A 89 -1.02 13.04 21.80
CA PRO A 89 0.20 12.38 22.26
C PRO A 89 1.44 13.16 21.82
N GLU A 90 2.53 13.03 22.58
CA GLU A 90 3.81 13.65 22.23
C GLU A 90 4.23 13.23 20.81
N TYR A 91 4.57 14.22 20.00
CA TYR A 91 4.89 13.99 18.60
C TYR A 91 6.23 13.29 18.46
N ASN A 92 6.19 12.08 17.91
CA ASN A 92 7.37 11.38 17.42
C ASN A 92 7.22 11.16 15.93
N ALA A 93 7.96 11.94 15.13
CA ALA A 93 7.92 11.86 13.68
C ALA A 93 8.24 10.42 13.23
N PRO A 94 7.38 9.78 12.40
CA PRO A 94 7.67 8.52 11.74
C PRO A 94 8.97 8.54 10.95
N ASP A 95 9.51 7.35 10.68
CA ASP A 95 10.79 7.15 10.00
C ASP A 95 10.93 7.94 8.68
N PHE A 96 9.93 7.84 7.80
CA PHE A 96 9.94 8.57 6.53
C PHE A 96 9.92 10.09 6.71
N LEU A 97 9.21 10.63 7.71
CA LEU A 97 9.21 12.08 7.99
C LEU A 97 10.52 12.55 8.61
N ARG A 98 11.17 11.72 9.44
CA ARG A 98 12.53 12.00 9.94
C ARG A 98 13.54 12.02 8.80
N GLN A 99 13.44 11.05 7.90
CA GLN A 99 14.29 10.94 6.72
C GLN A 99 14.10 12.14 5.77
N TRP A 100 12.85 12.47 5.49
CA TRP A 100 12.48 13.65 4.70
C TRP A 100 13.03 14.94 5.34
N GLN A 101 12.82 15.15 6.63
CA GLN A 101 13.30 16.36 7.31
C GLN A 101 14.83 16.47 7.26
N LYS A 102 15.54 15.33 7.36
CA LYS A 102 17.00 15.30 7.33
C LYS A 102 17.60 15.65 5.97
N ARG A 103 16.93 15.29 4.86
CA ARG A 103 17.52 15.35 3.51
C ARG A 103 16.78 16.24 2.51
N TYR A 104 15.49 16.48 2.72
CA TYR A 104 14.56 17.01 1.72
C TYR A 104 13.63 18.11 2.22
N SER A 105 13.82 18.62 3.45
CA SER A 105 12.98 19.68 4.01
C SER A 105 12.81 20.90 3.09
N ASP A 106 13.82 21.22 2.27
CA ASP A 106 13.83 22.32 1.32
C ASP A 106 14.13 21.87 -0.12
N ARG A 107 13.91 20.58 -0.44
CA ARG A 107 14.13 20.01 -1.78
C ARG A 107 12.91 19.22 -2.25
N PRO A 108 12.73 19.04 -3.57
CA PRO A 108 11.77 18.07 -4.09
C PRO A 108 12.09 16.66 -3.58
N TRP A 109 11.04 15.85 -3.39
CA TRP A 109 11.15 14.43 -3.04
C TRP A 109 9.92 13.69 -3.56
N GLY A 110 10.08 12.39 -3.80
CA GLY A 110 9.08 11.55 -4.47
C GLY A 110 9.75 10.73 -5.57
N PHE A 111 9.08 10.49 -6.70
CA PHE A 111 9.62 9.62 -7.76
C PHE A 111 9.43 10.23 -9.15
N VAL A 112 10.32 9.88 -10.08
CA VAL A 112 10.00 9.98 -11.50
C VAL A 112 8.95 8.93 -11.84
N ALA A 113 7.92 9.32 -12.59
CA ALA A 113 6.83 8.45 -12.99
C ALA A 113 6.51 8.61 -14.47
N PHE A 114 6.41 7.54 -15.23
CA PHE A 114 6.05 7.58 -16.65
C PHE A 114 4.57 7.35 -16.84
N ARG A 115 3.93 8.19 -17.67
CA ARG A 115 2.61 7.88 -18.23
C ARG A 115 2.84 6.98 -19.45
N ALA A 116 2.33 5.75 -19.41
CA ALA A 116 2.42 4.79 -20.50
C ALA A 116 1.05 4.39 -21.07
N ALA A 117 -0.02 5.06 -20.62
CA ALA A 117 -1.39 4.80 -21.01
C ALA A 117 -2.21 6.09 -21.12
N LEU A 118 -3.45 5.95 -21.61
CA LEU A 118 -4.41 7.05 -21.82
C LEU A 118 -3.93 8.12 -22.82
N TYR A 119 -3.13 7.79 -23.85
CA TYR A 119 -2.68 8.81 -24.80
C TYR A 119 -3.62 9.09 -25.98
N GLY A 120 -4.63 8.26 -26.22
CA GLY A 120 -5.68 8.43 -27.24
C GLY A 120 -5.21 8.67 -28.69
N ASP A 121 -5.79 7.96 -29.66
CA ASP A 121 -5.46 8.15 -31.09
C ASP A 121 -6.32 9.23 -31.80
N GLY A 122 -7.15 10.00 -31.08
CA GLY A 122 -8.09 10.96 -31.69
C GLY A 122 -8.37 12.22 -30.87
N ASP A 123 -8.77 13.28 -31.55
CA ASP A 123 -9.01 14.67 -31.11
C ASP A 123 -10.12 14.86 -30.03
N GLY A 124 -10.19 14.00 -29.02
CA GLY A 124 -11.16 14.08 -27.93
C GLY A 124 -10.49 14.31 -26.57
N ASP A 125 -10.96 15.32 -25.83
CA ASP A 125 -10.54 15.66 -24.45
C ASP A 125 -10.81 14.54 -23.41
N GLY A 126 -11.35 13.40 -23.82
CA GLY A 126 -11.79 12.32 -22.93
C GLY A 126 -10.65 11.63 -22.18
N ASP A 127 -9.53 11.39 -22.85
CA ASP A 127 -8.38 10.69 -22.24
C ASP A 127 -7.54 11.62 -21.36
N GLU A 128 -7.39 12.89 -21.74
CA GLU A 128 -6.78 13.90 -20.87
C GLU A 128 -7.62 14.16 -19.61
N LYS A 129 -8.95 14.18 -19.74
CA LYS A 129 -9.84 14.28 -18.57
C LYS A 129 -9.67 13.07 -17.64
N LYS A 130 -9.63 11.85 -18.17
CA LYS A 130 -9.36 10.64 -17.38
C LYS A 130 -7.97 10.66 -16.76
N TRP A 131 -6.98 11.20 -17.45
CA TRP A 131 -5.63 11.34 -16.92
C TRP A 131 -5.57 12.33 -15.75
N LEU A 132 -6.30 13.45 -15.82
CA LEU A 132 -6.45 14.37 -14.70
C LEU A 132 -7.17 13.71 -13.51
N GLU A 133 -8.24 12.96 -13.75
CA GLU A 133 -8.94 12.17 -12.72
C GLU A 133 -8.02 11.12 -12.09
N PHE A 134 -7.22 10.43 -12.90
CA PHE A 134 -6.24 9.46 -12.43
C PHE A 134 -5.21 10.12 -11.51
N LYS A 135 -4.64 11.27 -11.90
CA LYS A 135 -3.67 12.01 -11.07
C LYS A 135 -4.30 12.48 -9.75
N ASP A 136 -5.54 12.94 -9.77
CA ASP A 136 -6.26 13.34 -8.54
C ASP A 136 -6.45 12.16 -7.59
N ARG A 137 -6.90 11.01 -8.10
CA ARG A 137 -7.06 9.80 -7.29
C ARG A 137 -5.74 9.24 -6.78
N VAL A 138 -4.69 9.23 -7.61
CA VAL A 138 -3.33 8.87 -7.17
C VAL A 138 -2.88 9.78 -6.02
N GLN A 139 -3.06 11.10 -6.14
CA GLN A 139 -2.67 12.03 -5.08
C GLN A 139 -3.43 11.74 -3.78
N ARG A 140 -4.74 11.49 -3.85
CA ARG A 140 -5.52 11.12 -2.67
C ARG A 140 -5.04 9.82 -2.02
N CYS A 141 -4.66 8.83 -2.82
CA CYS A 141 -4.08 7.60 -2.29
C CYS A 141 -2.72 7.87 -1.62
N LEU A 142 -1.84 8.67 -2.23
CA LEU A 142 -0.56 9.06 -1.64
C LEU A 142 -0.74 9.78 -0.31
N ASP A 143 -1.76 10.63 -0.19
CA ASP A 143 -2.03 11.41 1.02
C ASP A 143 -2.40 10.52 2.24
N VAL A 144 -2.84 9.27 2.02
CA VAL A 144 -3.21 8.32 3.09
C VAL A 144 -2.07 8.07 4.07
N SER A 145 -0.81 8.04 3.60
CA SER A 145 0.34 7.86 4.49
C SER A 145 0.49 9.01 5.47
N PHE A 146 0.23 10.25 5.04
CA PHE A 146 0.25 11.44 5.88
C PHE A 146 -0.98 11.51 6.80
N ASP A 147 -2.16 11.18 6.26
CA ASP A 147 -3.40 11.12 7.04
C ASP A 147 -3.32 10.09 8.17
N ASN A 148 -2.60 8.99 7.97
CA ASN A 148 -2.34 8.02 9.02
C ASN A 148 -1.56 8.65 10.20
N VAL A 149 -0.58 9.52 9.93
CA VAL A 149 0.14 10.26 10.98
C VAL A 149 -0.81 11.22 11.70
N VAL A 150 -1.63 11.96 10.96
CA VAL A 150 -2.61 12.89 11.52
C VAL A 150 -3.62 12.15 12.41
N ARG A 151 -4.14 11.01 11.96
CA ARG A 151 -5.06 10.18 12.74
C ARG A 151 -4.42 9.68 14.04
N GLN A 152 -3.19 9.18 13.98
CA GLN A 152 -2.45 8.70 15.17
C GLN A 152 -2.21 9.81 16.22
N HIS A 153 -2.33 11.08 15.81
CA HIS A 153 -2.22 12.24 16.70
C HIS A 153 -3.57 12.95 16.87
N ARG A 154 -4.67 12.19 16.87
CA ARG A 154 -6.03 12.68 17.18
C ARG A 154 -6.50 13.80 16.26
N GLY A 155 -6.15 13.72 14.98
CA GLY A 155 -6.53 14.71 13.96
C GLY A 155 -5.63 15.94 13.93
N HIS A 156 -4.56 16.00 14.73
CA HIS A 156 -3.62 17.12 14.71
C HIS A 156 -2.59 16.94 13.61
N GLU A 157 -2.60 17.85 12.62
CA GLU A 157 -1.56 17.91 11.59
C GLU A 157 -0.43 18.86 12.00
N TYR A 158 0.75 18.30 12.24
CA TYR A 158 1.96 19.06 12.53
C TYR A 158 2.51 19.74 11.28
N GLU A 159 3.17 20.89 11.44
CA GLU A 159 3.76 21.65 10.32
C GLU A 159 4.70 20.80 9.45
N GLN A 160 5.48 19.93 10.07
CA GLN A 160 6.35 18.98 9.37
C GLN A 160 5.56 18.06 8.43
N VAL A 161 4.43 17.52 8.90
CA VAL A 161 3.55 16.62 8.13
C VAL A 161 2.97 17.39 6.95
N ALA A 162 2.41 18.58 7.20
CA ALA A 162 1.81 19.42 6.16
C ALA A 162 2.84 19.85 5.09
N LYS A 163 4.05 20.23 5.50
CA LYS A 163 5.14 20.62 4.57
C LYS A 163 5.62 19.41 3.75
N ALA A 164 5.78 18.26 4.38
CA ALA A 164 6.14 17.02 3.69
C ALA A 164 5.06 16.63 2.66
N ARG A 165 3.80 16.53 3.08
CA ARG A 165 2.63 16.22 2.22
C ARG A 165 2.60 17.11 0.98
N LYS A 166 2.67 18.43 1.19
CA LYS A 166 2.60 19.42 0.09
C LYS A 166 3.79 19.36 -0.88
N SER A 167 4.94 18.85 -0.43
CA SER A 167 6.17 18.81 -1.23
C SER A 167 6.42 17.46 -1.91
N PHE A 168 5.76 16.39 -1.47
CA PHE A 168 5.85 15.08 -2.11
C PHE A 168 5.23 15.14 -3.50
N LYS A 169 5.97 14.69 -4.52
CA LYS A 169 5.50 14.73 -5.92
C LYS A 169 5.92 13.50 -6.71
N LEU A 170 5.01 13.01 -7.53
CA LEU A 170 5.35 12.19 -8.68
C LEU A 170 5.67 13.12 -9.86
N HIS A 171 6.91 13.08 -10.33
CA HIS A 171 7.34 13.84 -11.50
C HIS A 171 6.96 13.08 -12.77
N TRP A 172 5.76 13.39 -13.27
CA TRP A 172 5.19 12.72 -14.44
C TRP A 172 5.91 13.09 -15.74
N ILE A 173 6.38 12.08 -16.45
CA ILE A 173 6.88 12.16 -17.83
C ILE A 173 5.73 11.79 -18.75
N GLU A 174 5.24 12.80 -19.45
CA GLU A 174 4.06 12.74 -20.31
C GLU A 174 4.49 12.98 -21.76
N ASP A 175 4.73 11.90 -22.49
CA ASP A 175 5.20 11.91 -23.88
C ASP A 175 4.41 10.85 -24.67
N LYS A 176 3.78 11.26 -25.77
CA LYS A 176 2.88 10.41 -26.56
C LYS A 176 3.59 9.19 -27.14
N GLU A 177 4.90 9.27 -27.36
CA GLU A 177 5.70 8.13 -27.84
C GLU A 177 5.79 6.99 -26.81
N LEU A 178 5.42 7.25 -25.55
CA LEU A 178 5.43 6.27 -24.47
C LEU A 178 4.13 5.46 -24.37
N ASN A 179 3.15 5.70 -25.25
CA ASN A 179 1.90 4.95 -25.24
C ASN A 179 2.16 3.46 -25.50
N GLY A 180 1.90 2.61 -24.51
CA GLY A 180 2.18 1.18 -24.59
C GLY A 180 3.68 0.83 -24.58
N ALA A 181 4.54 1.73 -24.07
CA ALA A 181 5.97 1.48 -23.97
C ALA A 181 6.29 0.22 -23.13
N THR A 182 7.34 -0.50 -23.54
CA THR A 182 7.86 -1.64 -22.78
C THR A 182 8.76 -1.18 -21.64
N ALA A 183 9.06 -2.08 -20.70
CA ALA A 183 9.96 -1.79 -19.60
C ALA A 183 11.35 -1.34 -20.09
N ASP A 184 11.86 -1.93 -21.18
CA ASP A 184 13.17 -1.59 -21.74
C ASP A 184 13.19 -0.18 -22.34
N SER A 185 12.16 0.20 -23.12
CA SER A 185 12.06 1.56 -23.66
C SER A 185 11.96 2.62 -22.55
N LEU A 186 11.26 2.30 -21.45
CA LEU A 186 11.19 3.19 -20.29
C LEU A 186 12.54 3.30 -19.56
N ARG A 187 13.28 2.20 -19.43
CA ARG A 187 14.64 2.20 -18.84
C ARG A 187 15.61 3.03 -19.67
N GLU A 188 15.61 2.85 -21.00
CA GLU A 188 16.43 3.63 -21.92
C GLU A 188 16.13 5.13 -21.77
N ARG A 189 14.85 5.50 -21.74
CA ARG A 189 14.42 6.89 -21.54
C ARG A 189 14.84 7.45 -20.18
N TYR A 190 14.71 6.67 -19.12
CA TYR A 190 15.12 7.06 -17.77
C TYR A 190 16.64 7.25 -17.67
N ALA A 191 17.42 6.33 -18.25
CA ALA A 191 18.88 6.44 -18.32
C ALA A 191 19.32 7.68 -19.11
N GLU A 192 18.65 7.98 -20.24
CA GLU A 192 18.90 9.19 -21.02
C GLU A 192 18.65 10.45 -20.17
N MET A 193 17.53 10.51 -19.44
CA MET A 193 17.23 11.65 -18.55
C MET A 193 18.28 11.83 -17.45
N LYS A 194 18.72 10.74 -16.80
CA LYS A 194 19.78 10.78 -15.79
C LYS A 194 21.09 11.31 -16.38
N SER A 195 21.44 10.86 -17.59
CA SER A 195 22.68 11.28 -18.27
C SER A 195 22.69 12.76 -18.64
N LYS A 196 21.52 13.34 -18.94
CA LYS A 196 21.35 14.76 -19.28
C LYS A 196 21.16 15.66 -18.07
N GLY A 197 20.93 15.08 -16.88
CA GLY A 197 20.59 15.84 -15.68
C GLY A 197 19.17 16.40 -15.68
N ASP A 198 18.27 15.79 -16.46
CA ASP A 198 16.86 16.18 -16.56
C ASP A 198 16.01 15.58 -15.43
N THR A 199 16.55 14.63 -14.65
CA THR A 199 15.88 14.10 -13.46
C THR A 199 15.84 15.14 -12.35
N PRO A 200 14.68 15.34 -11.67
CA PRO A 200 14.62 16.25 -10.53
C PRO A 200 15.63 15.85 -9.43
N PRO A 201 16.32 16.81 -8.79
CA PRO A 201 17.25 16.50 -7.71
C PRO A 201 16.57 15.71 -6.59
N GLY A 202 17.14 14.58 -6.19
CA GLY A 202 16.59 13.72 -5.15
C GLY A 202 15.53 12.73 -5.63
N MET A 203 15.44 12.49 -6.94
CA MET A 203 14.54 11.49 -7.54
C MET A 203 15.28 10.58 -8.54
N ASP A 204 16.61 10.57 -8.54
CA ASP A 204 17.50 9.80 -9.42
C ASP A 204 17.79 8.39 -8.89
N TYR A 205 16.74 7.71 -8.42
CA TYR A 205 16.83 6.37 -7.86
C TYR A 205 17.13 5.28 -8.90
N ASN A 206 17.43 4.07 -8.43
CA ASN A 206 17.59 2.85 -9.25
C ASN A 206 16.26 2.23 -9.71
N MET A 207 15.17 2.99 -9.62
CA MET A 207 13.84 2.62 -10.08
C MET A 207 13.01 3.86 -10.37
N PHE A 208 11.92 3.66 -11.09
CA PHE A 208 10.90 4.68 -11.37
C PHE A 208 9.51 4.05 -11.38
N LEU A 209 8.48 4.88 -11.36
CA LEU A 209 7.08 4.43 -11.39
C LEU A 209 6.51 4.49 -12.81
N CYS A 210 5.48 3.70 -13.08
CA CYS A 210 4.79 3.69 -14.36
C CYS A 210 3.27 3.56 -14.19
N ALA A 211 2.54 4.44 -14.86
CA ALA A 211 1.09 4.37 -15.05
C ALA A 211 0.80 3.59 -16.35
N SER A 212 0.85 2.26 -16.24
CA SER A 212 0.49 1.30 -17.27
C SER A 212 -1.05 1.16 -17.41
N PRO A 213 -1.56 0.49 -18.46
CA PRO A 213 -3.00 0.28 -18.64
C PRO A 213 -3.74 -0.42 -17.47
N GLU A 214 -3.14 -1.40 -16.79
CA GLU A 214 -3.66 -2.02 -15.57
C GLU A 214 -3.56 -1.09 -14.38
N ALA A 215 -2.44 -0.37 -14.20
CA ALA A 215 -2.30 0.61 -13.12
C ALA A 215 -3.40 1.68 -13.22
N VAL A 216 -3.62 2.23 -14.42
CA VAL A 216 -4.72 3.17 -14.70
C VAL A 216 -6.07 2.58 -14.36
N ARG A 217 -6.35 1.34 -14.79
CA ARG A 217 -7.60 0.67 -14.45
C ARG A 217 -7.75 0.46 -12.95
N SER A 218 -6.68 0.08 -12.23
CA SER A 218 -6.73 -0.17 -10.79
C SER A 218 -7.10 1.08 -9.98
N VAL A 219 -6.71 2.27 -10.47
CA VAL A 219 -7.02 3.56 -9.83
C VAL A 219 -8.39 4.11 -10.25
N LEU A 220 -8.77 3.97 -11.51
CA LEU A 220 -10.01 4.56 -12.05
C LEU A 220 -11.26 3.68 -11.89
N SER A 221 -11.10 2.35 -11.79
CA SER A 221 -12.25 1.44 -11.70
C SER A 221 -12.99 1.47 -10.35
N PRO A 222 -12.30 1.62 -9.19
CA PRO A 222 -12.99 1.69 -7.91
C PRO A 222 -13.86 2.95 -7.78
N ASP A 223 -15.00 2.81 -7.13
CA ASP A 223 -15.81 3.95 -6.70
C ASP A 223 -15.07 4.77 -5.63
N GLU A 224 -15.49 6.01 -5.45
CA GLU A 224 -14.88 6.94 -4.47
C GLU A 224 -14.85 6.39 -3.03
N SER A 225 -15.83 5.57 -2.65
CA SER A 225 -15.89 4.93 -1.33
C SER A 225 -14.96 3.72 -1.19
N ALA A 226 -14.45 3.17 -2.29
CA ALA A 226 -13.53 2.03 -2.31
C ALA A 226 -12.05 2.45 -2.38
N LEU A 227 -11.78 3.74 -2.59
CA LEU A 227 -10.43 4.30 -2.48
C LEU A 227 -9.90 4.14 -1.05
N PRO A 228 -8.57 3.99 -0.89
CA PRO A 228 -8.00 3.83 0.43
C PRO A 228 -8.26 5.03 1.33
N THR A 229 -8.40 4.71 2.61
CA THR A 229 -8.43 5.68 3.70
C THR A 229 -7.50 5.20 4.81
N THR A 230 -7.35 5.98 5.86
CA THR A 230 -6.64 5.55 7.07
C THR A 230 -7.26 4.29 7.71
N ARG A 231 -8.53 3.97 7.40
CA ARG A 231 -9.23 2.78 7.92
C ARG A 231 -9.06 1.54 7.05
N SER A 232 -8.50 1.67 5.85
CA SER A 232 -8.28 0.54 4.96
C SER A 232 -7.34 -0.49 5.59
N PHE A 233 -7.59 -1.76 5.29
CA PHE A 233 -6.72 -2.84 5.73
C PHE A 233 -5.44 -2.83 4.90
N PHE A 234 -4.30 -2.92 5.58
CA PHE A 234 -3.02 -3.21 4.94
C PHE A 234 -3.04 -4.63 4.37
N TRP A 235 -2.33 -4.89 3.27
CA TRP A 235 -2.30 -6.18 2.55
C TRP A 235 -3.61 -6.53 1.81
N ARG A 236 -4.32 -5.55 1.26
CA ARG A 236 -5.50 -5.79 0.43
C ARG A 236 -5.11 -6.07 -1.02
N ASP A 237 -5.69 -7.10 -1.63
CA ASP A 237 -5.36 -7.49 -3.01
C ASP A 237 -5.93 -6.52 -4.06
N ASP A 238 -6.89 -5.68 -3.67
CA ASP A 238 -7.60 -4.73 -4.52
C ASP A 238 -7.05 -3.29 -4.43
N ALA A 239 -5.88 -3.09 -3.81
CA ALA A 239 -5.33 -1.75 -3.66
C ALA A 239 -4.99 -1.14 -5.03
N PRO A 240 -5.38 0.14 -5.28
CA PRO A 240 -4.88 0.88 -6.43
C PRO A 240 -3.35 0.92 -6.41
N PHE A 241 -2.74 0.65 -7.56
CA PHE A 241 -1.28 0.48 -7.66
C PHE A 241 -0.68 1.27 -8.83
N LEU A 242 0.62 1.49 -8.73
CA LEU A 242 1.48 1.83 -9.86
C LEU A 242 2.47 0.68 -10.08
N LEU A 243 2.99 0.54 -11.30
CA LEU A 243 4.13 -0.34 -11.50
C LEU A 243 5.39 0.36 -11.03
N SER A 244 6.21 -0.35 -10.28
CA SER A 244 7.61 0.00 -10.04
C SER A 244 8.47 -0.74 -11.05
N VAL A 245 9.33 0.00 -11.75
CA VAL A 245 10.24 -0.52 -12.77
C VAL A 245 11.67 -0.29 -12.29
N MET A 246 12.41 -1.37 -12.11
CA MET A 246 13.83 -1.31 -11.79
C MET A 246 14.62 -0.80 -12.99
N GLU A 247 15.65 0.02 -12.72
CA GLU A 247 16.60 0.50 -13.74
C GLU A 247 17.29 -0.67 -14.44
N GLU A 248 17.62 -1.73 -13.70
CA GLU A 248 18.23 -2.95 -14.22
C GLU A 248 17.19 -4.06 -14.43
N ALA A 249 17.18 -4.64 -15.64
CA ALA A 249 16.30 -5.76 -16.00
C ALA A 249 16.66 -7.05 -15.25
N GLU A 250 17.95 -7.26 -15.00
CA GLU A 250 18.50 -8.42 -14.31
C GLU A 250 19.61 -7.93 -13.38
N VAL A 251 19.81 -8.64 -12.27
CA VAL A 251 20.89 -8.35 -11.32
C VAL A 251 21.68 -9.62 -11.06
N ASN A 252 22.99 -9.48 -10.98
CA ASN A 252 23.87 -10.56 -10.54
C ASN A 252 24.55 -10.16 -9.22
N PRO A 253 23.92 -10.45 -8.06
CA PRO A 253 24.41 -9.99 -6.77
C PRO A 253 25.74 -10.63 -6.33
N HIS A 254 26.14 -11.75 -6.96
CA HIS A 254 27.41 -12.45 -6.66
C HIS A 254 28.53 -12.14 -7.66
N GLY A 255 28.26 -11.32 -8.68
CA GLY A 255 29.22 -11.01 -9.74
C GLY A 255 29.39 -12.14 -10.76
N TYR A 256 30.19 -11.92 -11.80
CA TYR A 256 30.36 -12.88 -12.91
C TYR A 256 31.27 -14.09 -12.57
N GLU A 257 31.62 -14.29 -11.30
CA GLU A 257 32.41 -15.45 -10.86
C GLU A 257 31.50 -16.69 -10.68
N GLU A 258 31.38 -17.46 -11.77
CA GLU A 258 31.23 -18.92 -11.87
C GLU A 258 30.18 -19.72 -11.05
N GLU A 259 29.11 -19.14 -10.51
CA GLU A 259 27.94 -19.95 -10.11
C GLU A 259 26.93 -20.05 -11.26
N GLU A 260 26.75 -21.27 -11.79
CA GLU A 260 25.70 -21.59 -12.77
C GLU A 260 24.35 -21.11 -12.23
N HIS A 261 23.63 -20.33 -13.04
CA HIS A 261 22.33 -19.82 -12.64
C HIS A 261 21.30 -20.95 -12.70
N ASP A 262 20.79 -21.35 -11.54
CA ASP A 262 19.67 -22.27 -11.44
C ASP A 262 18.38 -21.45 -11.31
N PRO A 263 17.57 -21.32 -12.38
CA PRO A 263 16.32 -20.55 -12.33
C PRO A 263 15.25 -21.18 -11.44
N THR A 264 15.46 -22.41 -10.97
CA THR A 264 14.53 -23.14 -10.10
C THR A 264 14.95 -23.15 -8.64
N ASP A 265 16.17 -22.71 -8.32
CA ASP A 265 16.64 -22.65 -6.93
C ASP A 265 15.99 -21.46 -6.19
N PRO A 266 15.13 -21.70 -5.17
CA PRO A 266 14.54 -20.62 -4.38
C PRO A 266 15.55 -19.86 -3.52
N HIS A 267 16.80 -20.36 -3.41
CA HIS A 267 17.88 -19.73 -2.67
C HIS A 267 18.83 -18.90 -3.53
N ASP A 268 18.75 -18.99 -4.86
CA ASP A 268 19.51 -18.13 -5.77
C ASP A 268 18.94 -16.70 -5.72
N GLU A 269 19.72 -15.73 -5.24
CA GLU A 269 19.26 -14.34 -5.09
C GLU A 269 18.89 -13.71 -6.45
N ARG A 270 19.43 -14.21 -7.58
CA ARG A 270 19.06 -13.75 -8.94
C ARG A 270 17.58 -13.99 -9.21
N ASN A 271 17.04 -15.10 -8.71
CA ASN A 271 15.63 -15.45 -8.84
C ASN A 271 14.73 -14.52 -8.01
N TRP A 272 15.24 -13.84 -6.98
CA TRP A 272 14.40 -12.94 -6.17
C TRP A 272 14.11 -11.61 -6.87
N HIS A 273 14.98 -11.20 -7.79
CA HIS A 273 14.81 -9.96 -8.55
C HIS A 273 13.54 -10.00 -9.40
N LYS A 274 12.74 -8.94 -9.31
CA LYS A 274 11.61 -8.67 -10.19
C LYS A 274 11.79 -7.28 -10.77
N SER A 275 12.07 -7.22 -12.06
CA SER A 275 12.42 -5.95 -12.69
C SER A 275 11.23 -5.03 -12.92
N VAL A 276 10.01 -5.56 -12.86
CA VAL A 276 8.75 -4.84 -12.83
C VAL A 276 7.84 -5.50 -11.79
N PHE A 277 7.22 -4.73 -10.90
CA PHE A 277 6.30 -5.24 -9.89
C PHE A 277 5.26 -4.18 -9.50
N LYS A 278 4.15 -4.61 -8.90
CA LYS A 278 3.04 -3.72 -8.53
C LYS A 278 3.26 -3.16 -7.11
N VAL A 279 3.11 -1.85 -6.93
CA VAL A 279 3.20 -1.19 -5.62
C VAL A 279 1.90 -0.43 -5.32
N PRO A 280 1.22 -0.70 -4.20
CA PRO A 280 0.07 0.08 -3.76
C PRO A 280 0.44 1.56 -3.61
N VAL A 281 -0.40 2.45 -4.14
CA VAL A 281 -0.11 3.89 -4.13
C VAL A 281 -0.05 4.44 -2.70
N GLU A 282 -0.87 3.90 -1.80
CA GLU A 282 -1.03 4.38 -0.42
C GLU A 282 0.20 4.21 0.48
N ILE A 283 1.17 3.39 0.07
CA ILE A 283 2.39 3.13 0.85
C ILE A 283 3.65 3.70 0.19
N ILE A 284 3.51 4.36 -0.96
CA ILE A 284 4.66 4.89 -1.69
C ILE A 284 5.45 5.90 -0.83
N PRO A 285 4.83 6.88 -0.15
CA PRO A 285 5.61 7.89 0.57
C PRO A 285 6.27 7.37 1.86
N ASP A 286 5.63 6.47 2.59
CA ASP A 286 6.09 6.04 3.92
C ASP A 286 6.89 4.73 3.92
N HIS A 287 6.62 3.81 2.98
CA HIS A 287 7.34 2.54 2.88
C HIS A 287 8.31 2.53 1.69
N LEU A 288 7.82 2.69 0.45
CA LEU A 288 8.68 2.57 -0.73
C LEU A 288 9.78 3.64 -0.73
N TRP A 289 9.38 4.91 -0.60
CA TRP A 289 10.30 6.03 -0.65
C TRP A 289 11.34 5.98 0.47
N ASP A 290 10.94 5.73 1.73
CA ASP A 290 11.88 5.68 2.86
C ASP A 290 12.90 4.54 2.67
N LEU A 291 12.49 3.39 2.14
CA LEU A 291 13.39 2.27 1.88
C LEU A 291 14.37 2.57 0.75
N VAL A 292 13.88 3.11 -0.36
CA VAL A 292 14.71 3.43 -1.53
C VAL A 292 15.68 4.56 -1.22
N ASP A 293 15.23 5.61 -0.54
CA ASP A 293 16.08 6.76 -0.19
C ASP A 293 17.24 6.40 0.74
N ARG A 294 17.04 5.44 1.64
CA ARG A 294 18.09 5.00 2.57
C ARG A 294 19.19 4.18 1.88
N ASP A 295 18.93 3.66 0.67
CA ASP A 295 19.91 3.00 -0.20
C ASP A 295 20.78 1.94 0.50
N PHE A 296 20.16 1.08 1.33
CA PHE A 296 20.87 0.00 2.03
C PHE A 296 20.35 -1.40 1.67
N ILE A 297 19.32 -1.49 0.84
CA ILE A 297 18.71 -2.74 0.41
C ILE A 297 19.10 -3.03 -1.03
N GLN A 298 19.68 -4.21 -1.26
CA GLN A 298 19.97 -4.69 -2.61
C GLN A 298 18.66 -4.90 -3.40
N PRO A 299 18.60 -4.57 -4.70
CA PRO A 299 17.39 -4.68 -5.52
C PRO A 299 16.73 -6.07 -5.48
N ALA A 300 17.52 -7.14 -5.57
CA ALA A 300 17.01 -8.52 -5.50
C ALA A 300 16.24 -8.81 -4.20
N ARG A 301 16.72 -8.26 -3.08
CA ARG A 301 16.06 -8.43 -1.78
C ARG A 301 14.78 -7.62 -1.69
N LEU A 302 14.77 -6.42 -2.29
CA LEU A 302 13.60 -5.55 -2.32
C LEU A 302 12.37 -6.28 -2.87
N THR A 303 12.54 -7.09 -3.91
CA THR A 303 11.43 -7.75 -4.62
C THR A 303 11.22 -9.20 -4.25
N ARG A 304 11.94 -9.72 -3.24
CA ARG A 304 11.89 -11.14 -2.86
C ARG A 304 10.49 -11.66 -2.55
N GLY A 305 9.63 -10.83 -1.97
CA GLY A 305 8.31 -11.22 -1.49
C GLY A 305 7.14 -10.92 -2.43
N VAL A 306 7.39 -10.36 -3.62
CA VAL A 306 6.34 -9.90 -4.55
C VAL A 306 6.40 -10.65 -5.88
N LYS A 307 5.24 -10.84 -6.50
CA LYS A 307 5.11 -11.24 -7.89
C LYS A 307 5.59 -10.10 -8.78
N GLY A 308 6.41 -10.43 -9.75
CA GLY A 308 6.69 -9.48 -10.82
C GLY A 308 5.49 -9.34 -11.76
N SER A 309 5.50 -8.31 -12.59
CA SER A 309 4.46 -8.03 -13.58
C SER A 309 5.02 -8.14 -14.99
N THR A 310 4.31 -8.83 -15.86
CA THR A 310 4.63 -8.95 -17.31
C THR A 310 3.95 -7.87 -18.15
N GLU A 311 3.23 -6.93 -17.52
CA GLU A 311 2.39 -5.95 -18.22
C GLU A 311 3.16 -5.06 -19.19
N LEU A 312 4.40 -4.69 -18.84
CA LEU A 312 5.28 -3.89 -19.69
C LEU A 312 6.19 -4.75 -20.58
N GLY A 313 5.79 -6.00 -20.82
CA GLY A 313 6.61 -7.01 -21.48
C GLY A 313 7.62 -7.70 -20.55
N GLY A 314 8.34 -8.67 -21.10
CA GLY A 314 9.32 -9.49 -20.38
C GLY A 314 8.76 -10.83 -19.86
N THR A 315 9.66 -11.64 -19.33
CA THR A 315 9.37 -12.96 -18.73
C THR A 315 9.61 -12.91 -17.23
N MET A 316 8.74 -13.55 -16.45
CA MET A 316 8.95 -13.71 -15.01
C MET A 316 9.56 -15.08 -14.73
N PRO A 317 10.51 -15.18 -13.79
CA PRO A 317 11.01 -16.47 -13.36
C PRO A 317 9.89 -17.25 -12.64
N GLU A 318 9.74 -18.53 -13.00
CA GLU A 318 8.82 -19.45 -12.34
C GLU A 318 9.49 -20.00 -11.07
N ILE A 319 9.13 -19.46 -9.90
CA ILE A 319 9.75 -19.85 -8.64
C ILE A 319 8.67 -20.31 -7.67
N ASP A 320 8.76 -21.57 -7.26
CA ASP A 320 7.94 -22.11 -6.19
C ASP A 320 8.52 -21.70 -4.83
N THR A 321 7.93 -20.68 -4.23
CA THR A 321 8.29 -20.25 -2.87
C THR A 321 7.34 -20.84 -1.84
N VAL A 322 7.86 -21.28 -0.69
CA VAL A 322 7.09 -21.81 0.45
C VAL A 322 6.02 -20.84 0.95
N ASP A 323 6.27 -19.54 0.84
CA ASP A 323 5.41 -18.49 1.40
C ASP A 323 4.39 -17.93 0.42
N ASP A 324 4.28 -18.42 -0.83
CA ASP A 324 3.65 -17.77 -1.99
C ASP A 324 4.04 -16.27 -2.15
N LEU A 325 4.24 -15.84 -3.39
CA LEU A 325 4.55 -14.43 -3.66
C LEU A 325 3.28 -13.56 -3.57
N SER A 326 3.41 -12.38 -2.97
CA SER A 326 2.30 -11.41 -2.90
C SER A 326 2.10 -10.72 -4.26
N GLU A 327 0.86 -10.49 -4.69
CA GLU A 327 0.60 -9.78 -5.96
C GLU A 327 1.09 -8.33 -5.93
N LEU A 328 0.92 -7.68 -4.77
CA LEU A 328 1.30 -6.30 -4.50
C LEU A 328 2.47 -6.28 -3.52
N TRP A 329 3.44 -5.39 -3.75
CA TRP A 329 4.55 -5.17 -2.83
C TRP A 329 4.09 -4.27 -1.69
N TRP A 330 4.00 -4.80 -0.46
CA TRP A 330 3.61 -4.04 0.74
C TRP A 330 4.80 -3.75 1.68
N GLY A 331 6.02 -3.96 1.20
CA GLY A 331 7.25 -3.86 1.99
C GLY A 331 7.99 -5.18 2.13
N MET A 332 9.04 -5.16 2.94
CA MET A 332 9.96 -6.29 3.14
C MET A 332 9.49 -7.31 4.20
N GLY A 333 8.43 -6.98 4.95
CA GLY A 333 7.87 -7.84 5.98
C GLY A 333 7.03 -8.98 5.38
N PRO A 334 6.92 -10.14 6.07
CA PRO A 334 6.01 -11.18 5.64
C PRO A 334 4.56 -10.73 5.77
N SER A 335 3.72 -11.10 4.79
CA SER A 335 2.28 -10.90 4.90
C SER A 335 1.69 -11.75 6.04
N PRO A 336 0.52 -11.39 6.59
CA PRO A 336 -0.18 -12.22 7.57
C PRO A 336 -0.39 -13.66 7.08
N GLN A 337 -0.74 -13.83 5.81
CA GLN A 337 -0.93 -15.15 5.19
C GLN A 337 0.37 -15.96 5.16
N ALA A 338 1.50 -15.33 4.84
CA ALA A 338 2.81 -15.97 4.89
C ALA A 338 3.19 -16.39 6.32
N LEU A 339 2.89 -15.55 7.33
CA LEU A 339 3.10 -15.92 8.74
C LEU A 339 2.27 -17.12 9.17
N ASP A 340 1.01 -17.21 8.72
CA ASP A 340 0.14 -18.31 9.07
C ASP A 340 0.53 -19.61 8.35
N ARG A 341 0.97 -19.55 7.08
CA ARG A 341 1.61 -20.69 6.40
C ARG A 341 2.82 -21.21 7.16
N ARG A 342 3.70 -20.30 7.61
CA ARG A 342 4.89 -20.67 8.41
C ARG A 342 4.52 -21.30 9.76
N ARG A 343 3.42 -20.87 10.40
CA ARG A 343 2.93 -21.48 11.65
C ARG A 343 2.41 -22.90 11.40
N ALA A 344 1.59 -23.09 10.37
CA ALA A 344 1.09 -24.40 9.99
C ALA A 344 2.23 -25.40 9.70
N LEU A 345 3.27 -24.97 8.99
CA LEU A 345 4.46 -25.79 8.71
C LEU A 345 5.28 -26.13 9.97
N ARG A 346 5.21 -25.30 11.00
CA ARG A 346 5.87 -25.55 12.29
C ARG A 346 5.04 -26.43 13.24
N GLY A 347 3.84 -26.84 12.84
CA GLY A 347 2.94 -27.68 13.64
C GLY A 347 2.30 -26.97 14.82
N TRP A 348 2.06 -25.65 14.70
CA TRP A 348 1.41 -24.82 15.73
C TRP A 348 -0.08 -24.65 15.48
#